data_AF-A0AAD0YYN0-F1
#
_entry.id   AF-A0AAD0YYN0-F1
#
_cell.length_a   1.000
_cell.length_b   1.000
_cell.length_c   1.000
_cell.angle_alpha   90.00
_cell.angle_beta   90.00
_cell.angle_gamma   90.00
#
_symmetry.space_group_name_H-M   'P 1'
#
loop_
_entity.id
_entity.type
_entity.pdbx_description
1 polymer ?
#
loop_
_entity_poly.entity_id
_entity_poly.type
_entity_poly.pdbx_seq_one_letter_code
_entity_poly.pdbx_strand_id
1 'polypeptide(L)'
;MIIYKGIRINVVDNLYVETKELDSYINKEIRTTIGINQIENYIDVIKYIIDYIVDSKSIISENQNIGYYSWLLQFRLIEDNYYELYEADVDGSGFNKGCDTAISIIRNQSEICAHYGLPTQFPNFNQMVVISKGVYEGKDIEAIRYESPENMSGWWLITDDYDDNIESLMTVHYHHVAFTRADILGYLAIPFGYRFLMENKKISVSKD
;
A
#
# COMPACT_ATOMS: atom_id res chain seq x y z
N MET A 1 -20.99 11.80 -12.19
CA MET A 1 -21.59 10.57 -11.61
C MET A 1 -21.09 9.39 -12.41
N ILE A 2 -20.48 8.43 -11.74
CA ILE A 2 -19.97 7.18 -12.32
C ILE A 2 -20.78 6.03 -11.71
N ILE A 3 -21.04 4.96 -12.46
CA ILE A 3 -21.70 3.75 -11.95
C ILE A 3 -20.70 2.61 -12.03
N TYR A 4 -20.46 1.94 -10.91
CA TYR A 4 -19.52 0.81 -10.80
C TYR A 4 -20.15 -0.30 -9.96
N LYS A 5 -20.31 -1.51 -10.54
CA LYS A 5 -21.01 -2.65 -9.91
C LYS A 5 -22.41 -2.32 -9.35
N GLY A 6 -23.11 -1.40 -10.01
CA GLY A 6 -24.44 -0.94 -9.57
C GLY A 6 -24.41 0.08 -8.42
N ILE A 7 -23.23 0.46 -7.93
CA ILE A 7 -23.02 1.51 -6.95
C ILE A 7 -22.71 2.82 -7.68
N ARG A 8 -23.33 3.93 -7.24
CA ARG A 8 -23.03 5.26 -7.78
C ARG A 8 -21.84 5.87 -7.04
N ILE A 9 -20.92 6.45 -7.79
CA ILE A 9 -19.79 7.22 -7.29
C ILE A 9 -19.99 8.68 -7.70
N ASN A 10 -20.07 9.55 -6.71
CA ASN A 10 -20.29 10.98 -6.88
C ASN A 10 -19.08 11.77 -6.42
N VAL A 11 -18.69 12.76 -7.23
CA VAL A 11 -17.76 13.81 -6.84
C VAL A 11 -18.62 14.98 -6.41
N VAL A 12 -18.45 15.45 -5.18
CA VAL A 12 -19.28 16.53 -4.61
C VAL A 12 -18.40 17.73 -4.35
N ASP A 13 -18.74 18.85 -5.00
CA ASP A 13 -18.06 20.15 -4.90
C ASP A 13 -16.54 20.13 -5.09
N ASN A 14 -16.00 19.08 -5.73
CA ASN A 14 -14.56 18.77 -5.79
C ASN A 14 -13.89 18.65 -4.41
N LEU A 15 -14.65 18.41 -3.34
CA LEU A 15 -14.16 18.28 -1.97
C LEU A 15 -14.08 16.82 -1.52
N TYR A 16 -15.01 15.98 -1.98
CA TYR A 16 -15.04 14.57 -1.61
C TYR A 16 -15.57 13.70 -2.76
N VAL A 17 -15.18 12.43 -2.71
CA VAL A 17 -15.79 11.35 -3.48
C VAL A 17 -16.59 10.48 -2.52
N GLU A 18 -17.83 10.20 -2.85
CA GLU A 18 -18.71 9.37 -2.04
C GLU A 18 -19.47 8.34 -2.86
N THR A 19 -19.88 7.26 -2.19
CA THR A 19 -20.77 6.25 -2.76
C THR A 19 -22.23 6.60 -2.53
N LYS A 20 -23.09 5.99 -3.34
CA LYS A 20 -24.53 5.90 -3.12
C LYS A 20 -25.00 4.52 -3.56
N GLU A 21 -25.91 3.94 -2.77
CA GLU A 21 -26.43 2.56 -2.87
C GLU A 21 -25.48 1.47 -2.33
N LEU A 22 -24.32 1.84 -1.77
CA LEU A 22 -23.43 0.87 -1.12
C LEU A 22 -23.98 0.46 0.26
N ASP A 23 -24.83 1.29 0.86
CA ASP A 23 -25.55 1.01 2.08
C ASP A 23 -26.35 -0.30 2.03
N SER A 24 -26.80 -0.72 0.85
CA SER A 24 -27.43 -2.04 0.66
C SER A 24 -26.53 -3.25 1.02
N TYR A 25 -25.21 -3.06 1.08
CA TYR A 25 -24.24 -4.10 1.44
C TYR A 25 -23.77 -4.00 2.90
N ILE A 26 -23.53 -2.77 3.39
CA ILE A 26 -22.88 -2.54 4.69
C ILE A 26 -23.64 -1.57 5.61
N ASN A 27 -24.88 -1.21 5.27
CA ASN A 27 -25.75 -0.25 5.96
C ASN A 27 -25.18 1.17 6.09
N LYS A 28 -24.14 1.50 5.32
CA LYS A 28 -23.46 2.81 5.28
C LYS A 28 -22.94 3.07 3.88
N GLU A 29 -22.78 4.35 3.56
CA GLU A 29 -22.01 4.80 2.41
C GLU A 29 -20.54 5.00 2.79
N ILE A 30 -19.68 5.13 1.79
CA ILE A 30 -18.25 5.40 1.97
C ILE A 30 -17.92 6.74 1.33
N ARG A 31 -17.10 7.51 2.03
CA ARG A 31 -16.62 8.82 1.58
C ARG A 31 -15.10 8.93 1.78
N THR A 32 -14.45 9.65 0.87
CA THR A 32 -13.06 10.09 1.04
C THR A 32 -12.90 11.54 0.61
N THR A 33 -12.05 12.30 1.31
CA THR A 33 -11.71 13.68 0.94
C THR A 33 -10.80 13.68 -0.27
N ILE A 34 -11.04 14.62 -1.18
CA ILE A 34 -10.13 14.94 -2.28
C ILE A 34 -9.06 15.88 -1.74
N GLY A 35 -7.80 15.47 -1.85
CA GLY A 35 -6.63 16.26 -1.46
C GLY A 35 -5.80 16.67 -2.68
N ILE A 36 -4.54 16.22 -2.73
CA ILE A 36 -3.53 16.74 -3.67
C ILE A 36 -3.45 15.97 -5.00
N ASN A 37 -4.05 14.79 -5.09
CA ASN A 37 -4.00 13.94 -6.28
C ASN A 37 -5.13 14.28 -7.25
N GLN A 38 -5.07 13.74 -8.48
CA GLN A 38 -6.17 13.89 -9.44
C GLN A 38 -7.41 13.12 -8.94
N ILE A 39 -8.61 13.66 -9.21
CA ILE A 39 -9.91 13.16 -8.73
C ILE A 39 -10.12 11.68 -9.11
N GLU A 40 -9.64 11.30 -10.29
CA GLU A 40 -9.70 9.94 -10.82
C GLU A 40 -9.05 8.92 -9.88
N ASN A 41 -7.97 9.29 -9.19
CA ASN A 41 -7.30 8.39 -8.25
C ASN A 41 -8.18 8.07 -7.03
N TYR A 42 -8.92 9.05 -6.50
CA TYR A 42 -9.85 8.80 -5.39
C TYR A 42 -11.05 7.97 -5.84
N ILE A 43 -11.51 8.18 -7.08
CA ILE A 43 -12.53 7.31 -7.68
C ILE A 43 -12.03 5.86 -7.75
N ASP A 44 -10.77 5.64 -8.13
CA ASP A 44 -10.19 4.30 -8.20
C ASP A 44 -9.97 3.67 -6.81
N VAL A 45 -9.64 4.46 -5.78
CA VAL A 45 -9.69 4.00 -4.38
C VAL A 45 -11.10 3.55 -3.99
N ILE A 46 -12.14 4.33 -4.32
CA ILE A 46 -13.53 3.96 -4.04
C ILE A 46 -13.93 2.69 -4.79
N LYS A 47 -13.53 2.53 -6.06
CA LYS A 47 -13.78 1.29 -6.82
C LYS A 47 -13.12 0.07 -6.17
N TYR A 48 -11.87 0.20 -5.73
CA TYR A 48 -11.17 -0.87 -5.02
C TYR A 48 -11.94 -1.30 -3.76
N ILE A 49 -12.47 -0.34 -3.01
CA ILE A 49 -13.25 -0.61 -1.80
C ILE A 49 -14.60 -1.25 -2.14
N ILE A 50 -15.27 -0.80 -3.21
CA ILE A 50 -16.49 -1.43 -3.71
C ILE A 50 -16.20 -2.89 -4.10
N ASP A 51 -15.10 -3.16 -4.80
CA ASP A 51 -14.70 -4.52 -5.16
C ASP A 51 -14.51 -5.38 -3.92
N TYR A 52 -13.78 -4.88 -2.93
CA TYR A 52 -13.60 -5.57 -1.66
C TYR A 52 -14.95 -5.89 -1.01
N ILE A 53 -15.83 -4.91 -0.82
CA ILE A 53 -17.09 -5.10 -0.11
C ILE A 53 -18.05 -6.02 -0.86
N VAL A 54 -18.24 -5.78 -2.15
CA VAL A 54 -19.22 -6.51 -2.97
C VAL A 54 -18.77 -7.95 -3.22
N ASP A 55 -17.48 -8.16 -3.51
CA ASP A 55 -16.99 -9.49 -3.90
C ASP A 55 -16.72 -10.38 -2.68
N SER A 56 -16.13 -9.81 -1.62
CA SER A 56 -15.82 -10.59 -0.41
C SER A 56 -16.98 -10.68 0.58
N LYS A 57 -18.05 -9.87 0.38
CA LYS A 57 -19.16 -9.70 1.34
C LYS A 57 -18.67 -9.37 2.75
N SER A 58 -17.61 -8.58 2.84
CA SER A 58 -17.00 -8.23 4.11
C SER A 58 -17.94 -7.37 4.95
N ILE A 59 -18.00 -7.68 6.25
CA ILE A 59 -18.60 -6.80 7.24
C ILE A 59 -17.59 -5.67 7.48
N ILE A 60 -18.04 -4.43 7.35
CA ILE A 60 -17.26 -3.23 7.67
C ILE A 60 -17.70 -2.71 9.04
N SER A 61 -16.75 -2.48 9.93
CA SER A 61 -16.97 -1.85 11.24
C SER A 61 -16.12 -0.60 11.44
N GLU A 62 -16.45 0.17 12.47
CA GLU A 62 -15.61 1.30 12.90
C GLU A 62 -14.19 0.83 13.22
N ASN A 63 -13.20 1.62 12.80
CA ASN A 63 -11.76 1.37 12.96
C ASN A 63 -11.23 0.11 12.28
N GLN A 64 -12.01 -0.50 11.39
CA GLN A 64 -11.53 -1.63 10.59
C GLN A 64 -10.49 -1.15 9.58
N ASN A 65 -9.38 -1.87 9.52
CA ASN A 65 -8.31 -1.62 8.56
C ASN A 65 -8.52 -2.44 7.29
N ILE A 66 -8.11 -1.87 6.17
CA ILE A 66 -8.06 -2.53 4.87
C ILE A 66 -6.74 -2.19 4.18
N GLY A 67 -6.08 -3.21 3.63
CA GLY A 67 -4.95 -2.97 2.74
C GLY A 67 -5.44 -2.34 1.45
N TYR A 68 -4.93 -1.17 1.10
CA TYR A 68 -4.99 -0.63 -0.26
C TYR A 68 -3.66 -0.94 -0.91
N TYR A 69 -3.59 -2.11 -1.54
CA TYR A 69 -2.34 -2.68 -2.05
C TYR A 69 -1.26 -2.73 -0.96
N SER A 70 -0.20 -1.92 -1.08
CA SER A 70 0.92 -1.88 -0.12
C SER A 70 0.80 -0.82 0.97
N TRP A 71 -0.35 -0.15 1.11
CA TRP A 71 -0.61 0.80 2.19
C TRP A 71 -1.87 0.44 2.98
N LEU A 72 -2.05 1.07 4.14
CA LEU A 72 -3.15 0.77 5.05
C LEU A 72 -4.16 1.92 5.08
N LEU A 73 -5.42 1.59 4.83
CA LEU A 73 -6.56 2.47 5.06
C LEU A 73 -7.37 1.98 6.26
N GLN A 74 -8.15 2.88 6.84
CA GLN A 74 -9.04 2.61 7.97
C GLN A 74 -10.40 3.29 7.74
N PHE A 75 -11.48 2.57 8.07
CA PHE A 75 -12.83 3.11 8.07
C PHE A 75 -13.12 3.79 9.41
N ARG A 76 -13.52 5.07 9.38
CA ARG A 76 -13.96 5.79 10.59
C ARG A 76 -15.41 6.21 10.47
N LEU A 77 -16.19 5.92 11.50
CA LEU A 77 -17.57 6.37 11.59
C LEU A 77 -17.57 7.81 12.09
N ILE A 78 -18.02 8.74 11.26
CA ILE A 78 -18.10 10.17 11.64
C ILE A 78 -19.56 10.61 11.76
N GLU A 79 -20.41 10.13 10.86
CA GLU A 79 -21.85 10.39 10.84
C GLU A 79 -22.62 9.08 10.75
N ASP A 80 -23.91 9.11 11.10
CA ASP A 80 -24.77 7.93 11.06
C ASP A 80 -24.94 7.30 9.66
N ASN A 81 -24.46 7.93 8.60
CA ASN A 81 -24.63 7.42 7.23
C ASN A 81 -23.32 7.05 6.53
N TYR A 82 -22.15 7.45 7.05
CA TYR A 82 -20.89 7.33 6.30
C TYR A 82 -19.76 6.71 7.13
N TYR A 83 -19.01 5.83 6.48
CA TYR A 83 -17.60 5.61 6.81
C TYR A 83 -16.73 6.56 6.00
N GLU A 84 -15.91 7.34 6.68
CA GLU A 84 -14.84 8.10 6.04
C GLU A 84 -13.53 7.29 6.01
N LEU A 85 -12.78 7.44 4.92
CA LEU A 85 -11.46 6.83 4.79
C LEU A 85 -10.40 7.67 5.49
N TYR A 86 -9.57 6.97 6.24
CA TYR A 86 -8.34 7.44 6.83
C TYR A 86 -7.19 6.56 6.33
N GLU A 87 -5.97 7.08 6.32
CA GLU A 87 -4.77 6.34 5.92
C GLU A 87 -3.73 6.37 7.02
N ALA A 88 -2.89 5.33 7.09
CA ALA A 88 -1.79 5.29 8.02
C ALA A 88 -0.79 6.42 7.74
N ASP A 89 -0.29 7.04 8.80
CA ASP A 89 0.78 8.04 8.70
C ASP A 89 2.08 7.39 8.18
N VAL A 90 2.89 8.15 7.44
CA VAL A 90 4.15 7.66 6.84
C VAL A 90 5.17 7.18 7.86
N ASP A 91 5.06 7.62 9.11
CA ASP A 91 5.89 7.21 10.24
C ASP A 91 5.23 6.13 11.12
N GLY A 92 4.01 5.71 10.78
CA GLY A 92 3.23 4.74 11.53
C GLY A 92 2.67 5.26 12.86
N SER A 93 2.73 6.57 13.13
CA SER A 93 2.30 7.15 14.42
C SER A 93 0.79 7.15 14.63
N GLY A 94 0.00 7.02 13.55
CA GLY A 94 -1.44 7.03 13.62
C GLY A 94 -2.10 6.93 12.25
N PHE A 95 -3.25 7.61 12.13
CA PHE A 95 -4.00 7.70 10.90
C PHE A 95 -4.49 9.13 10.68
N ASN A 96 -4.35 9.61 9.46
CA ASN A 96 -4.86 10.92 9.00
C ASN A 96 -6.03 10.74 8.03
N LYS A 97 -6.83 11.79 7.85
CA LYS A 97 -8.05 11.75 7.02
C LYS A 97 -7.68 11.77 5.53
N GLY A 98 -8.29 10.89 4.75
CA GLY A 98 -8.06 10.80 3.30
C GLY A 98 -7.26 9.56 2.91
N CYS A 99 -6.66 9.62 1.71
CA CYS A 99 -5.90 8.52 1.11
C CYS A 99 -4.81 9.01 0.14
N ASP A 100 -4.30 10.22 0.36
CA ASP A 100 -3.35 10.89 -0.54
C ASP A 100 -1.99 10.19 -0.60
N THR A 101 -1.52 9.75 0.55
CA THR A 101 -0.25 9.04 0.72
C THR A 101 -0.34 7.68 0.05
N ALA A 102 -1.42 6.95 0.31
CA ALA A 102 -1.72 5.66 -0.30
C ALA A 102 -1.71 5.77 -1.83
N ILE A 103 -2.45 6.73 -2.40
CA ILE A 103 -2.46 6.99 -3.86
C ILE A 103 -1.04 7.26 -4.38
N SER A 104 -0.29 8.12 -3.69
CA SER A 104 1.06 8.52 -4.12
C SER A 104 2.05 7.36 -4.10
N ILE A 105 1.98 6.50 -3.07
CA ILE A 105 2.83 5.31 -2.95
C ILE A 105 2.53 4.31 -4.06
N ILE A 106 1.25 3.99 -4.25
CA ILE A 106 0.83 3.00 -5.26
C ILE A 106 1.16 3.48 -6.68
N ARG A 107 0.98 4.78 -6.96
CA ARG A 107 1.41 5.38 -8.22
C ARG A 107 2.92 5.27 -8.41
N ASN A 108 3.71 5.72 -7.44
CA ASN A 108 5.18 5.69 -7.54
C ASN A 108 5.71 4.26 -7.76
N GLN A 109 5.18 3.28 -7.02
CA GLN A 109 5.53 1.87 -7.19
C GLN A 109 5.20 1.34 -8.59
N SER A 110 4.02 1.71 -9.11
CA SER A 110 3.60 1.31 -10.45
C SER A 110 4.45 1.96 -11.54
N GLU A 111 4.78 3.24 -11.39
CA GLU A 111 5.64 3.99 -12.31
C GLU A 111 7.06 3.42 -12.34
N ILE A 112 7.63 3.05 -11.19
CA ILE A 112 8.95 2.40 -11.11
C ILE A 112 8.90 1.04 -11.80
N CYS A 113 7.91 0.19 -11.51
CA CYS A 113 7.80 -1.10 -12.19
C CYS A 113 7.66 -0.92 -13.72
N ALA A 114 6.82 0.00 -14.16
CA ALA A 114 6.62 0.31 -15.57
C ALA A 114 7.90 0.86 -16.25
N HIS A 115 8.70 1.67 -15.55
CA HIS A 115 9.98 2.16 -16.05
C HIS A 115 10.93 1.02 -16.43
N TYR A 116 10.91 -0.08 -15.67
CA TYR A 116 11.69 -1.29 -15.95
C TYR A 116 10.95 -2.30 -16.84
N GLY A 117 9.76 -1.98 -17.34
CA GLY A 117 8.94 -2.89 -18.14
C GLY A 117 8.41 -4.09 -17.37
N LEU A 118 8.26 -3.96 -16.04
CA LEU A 118 7.84 -5.03 -15.13
C LEU A 118 6.39 -4.87 -14.70
N PRO A 119 5.66 -5.98 -14.45
CA PRO A 119 4.38 -5.92 -13.78
C PRO A 119 4.56 -5.51 -12.32
N THR A 120 3.59 -4.78 -11.77
CA THR A 120 3.59 -4.43 -10.36
C THR A 120 3.08 -5.60 -9.51
N GLN A 121 3.79 -5.93 -8.44
CA GLN A 121 3.38 -6.93 -7.46
C GLN A 121 3.47 -6.32 -6.06
N PHE A 122 2.37 -5.76 -5.58
CA PHE A 122 2.33 -5.10 -4.27
C PHE A 122 2.52 -6.09 -3.11
N PRO A 123 3.47 -5.83 -2.20
CA PRO A 123 3.48 -6.52 -0.91
C PRO A 123 2.30 -6.04 -0.06
N ASN A 124 1.68 -6.93 0.69
CA ASN A 124 0.66 -6.57 1.66
C ASN A 124 1.31 -5.91 2.88
N PHE A 125 0.62 -4.95 3.48
CA PHE A 125 1.07 -4.19 4.66
C PHE A 125 1.56 -5.06 5.84
N ASN A 126 0.97 -6.24 6.01
CA ASN A 126 1.29 -7.17 7.11
C ASN A 126 2.24 -8.31 6.72
N GLN A 127 2.60 -8.44 5.45
CA GLN A 127 3.55 -9.46 5.02
C GLN A 127 4.91 -9.26 5.66
N MET A 128 5.62 -10.36 5.86
CA MET A 128 6.96 -10.35 6.45
C MET A 128 8.05 -10.08 5.41
N VAL A 129 9.12 -9.41 5.82
CA VAL A 129 10.34 -9.10 5.06
C VAL A 129 11.52 -9.63 5.87
N VAL A 130 12.50 -10.24 5.20
CA VAL A 130 13.77 -10.61 5.82
C VAL A 130 14.75 -9.46 5.62
N ILE A 131 15.39 -8.99 6.70
CA ILE A 131 16.35 -7.89 6.63
C ILE A 131 17.64 -8.18 7.42
N SER A 132 18.77 -7.63 6.98
CA SER A 132 19.93 -7.42 7.85
C SER A 132 19.72 -6.18 8.73
N LYS A 133 20.47 -6.08 9.84
CA LYS A 133 20.35 -4.94 10.76
C LYS A 133 20.67 -3.59 10.09
N GLY A 134 21.64 -3.57 9.17
CA GLY A 134 22.07 -2.36 8.48
C GLY A 134 20.96 -1.69 7.64
N VAL A 135 19.90 -2.43 7.30
CA VAL A 135 18.76 -1.87 6.54
C VAL A 135 18.11 -0.72 7.30
N TYR A 136 17.89 -0.87 8.62
CA TYR A 136 17.34 0.20 9.45
C TYR A 136 18.33 1.32 9.76
N GLU A 137 19.62 1.07 9.56
CA GLU A 137 20.68 2.08 9.68
C GLU A 137 20.76 2.95 8.41
N GLY A 138 19.95 2.66 7.38
CA GLY A 138 19.88 3.43 6.14
C GLY A 138 21.06 3.18 5.20
N LYS A 139 21.75 2.05 5.37
CA LYS A 139 22.85 1.65 4.48
C LYS A 139 22.34 1.27 3.09
N ASP A 140 23.29 1.26 2.15
CA ASP A 140 23.13 0.68 0.82
C ASP A 140 22.73 -0.79 0.95
N ILE A 141 21.84 -1.24 0.07
CA ILE A 141 21.21 -2.56 0.16
C ILE A 141 21.28 -3.31 -1.15
N GLU A 142 21.43 -4.62 -1.03
CA GLU A 142 21.01 -5.56 -2.06
C GLU A 142 19.67 -6.16 -1.63
N ALA A 143 18.66 -6.02 -2.49
CA ALA A 143 17.30 -6.46 -2.24
C ALA A 143 16.91 -7.53 -3.26
N ILE A 144 16.65 -8.76 -2.82
CA ILE A 144 16.27 -9.88 -3.70
C ILE A 144 14.86 -10.33 -3.36
N ARG A 145 14.01 -10.58 -4.38
CA ARG A 145 12.63 -11.03 -4.17
C ARG A 145 12.40 -12.45 -4.70
N TYR A 146 12.29 -13.39 -3.78
CA TYR A 146 11.99 -14.79 -4.08
C TYR A 146 10.49 -15.06 -4.05
N GLU A 147 10.04 -16.04 -4.82
CA GLU A 147 8.70 -16.62 -4.62
C GLU A 147 8.56 -17.09 -3.16
N SER A 148 7.42 -16.81 -2.55
CA SER A 148 7.21 -17.05 -1.12
C SER A 148 5.74 -17.27 -0.78
N PRO A 149 5.44 -17.92 0.37
CA PRO A 149 4.07 -18.08 0.84
C PRO A 149 3.37 -16.75 1.11
N GLU A 150 2.04 -16.75 1.17
CA GLU A 150 1.20 -15.54 1.24
C GLU A 150 1.53 -14.60 2.42
N ASN A 151 1.99 -15.13 3.56
CA ASN A 151 2.37 -14.33 4.72
C ASN A 151 3.76 -13.67 4.59
N MET A 152 4.54 -14.02 3.58
CA MET A 152 5.87 -13.50 3.29
C MET A 152 5.83 -12.65 2.02
N SER A 153 6.49 -11.49 2.05
CA SER A 153 6.57 -10.60 0.87
C SER A 153 7.52 -11.12 -0.22
N GLY A 154 8.39 -12.07 0.14
CA GLY A 154 9.50 -12.58 -0.67
C GLY A 154 10.76 -11.74 -0.64
N TRP A 155 10.72 -10.54 -0.04
CA TRP A 155 11.87 -9.64 0.03
C TRP A 155 12.89 -10.09 1.08
N TRP A 156 14.15 -10.10 0.63
CA TRP A 156 15.35 -10.20 1.43
C TRP A 156 16.18 -8.94 1.18
N LEU A 157 16.29 -8.09 2.19
CA LEU A 157 17.04 -6.84 2.12
C LEU A 157 18.32 -6.99 2.95
N ILE A 158 19.46 -7.11 2.30
CA ILE A 158 20.75 -7.31 2.95
C ILE A 158 21.65 -6.10 2.70
N THR A 159 22.59 -5.91 3.61
CA THR A 159 23.64 -4.88 3.53
C THR A 159 25.00 -5.58 3.54
N ASP A 160 26.07 -4.83 3.27
CA ASP A 160 27.45 -5.30 3.40
C ASP A 160 27.82 -5.81 4.81
N ASP A 161 26.99 -5.54 5.83
CA ASP A 161 27.18 -6.09 7.17
C ASP A 161 26.75 -7.57 7.29
N TYR A 162 26.08 -8.11 6.27
CA TYR A 162 25.67 -9.51 6.25
C TYR A 162 26.90 -10.41 6.02
N ASP A 163 27.19 -11.23 7.01
CA ASP A 163 28.37 -12.09 7.12
C ASP A 163 28.14 -13.52 6.60
N ASP A 164 27.20 -13.68 5.66
CA ASP A 164 26.69 -14.98 5.18
C ASP A 164 26.06 -15.87 6.26
N ASN A 165 25.87 -15.37 7.49
CA ASN A 165 25.20 -16.08 8.56
C ASN A 165 23.72 -15.74 8.59
N ILE A 166 22.88 -16.64 8.06
CA ILE A 166 21.41 -16.48 8.02
C ILE A 166 20.81 -16.22 9.41
N GLU A 167 21.43 -16.72 10.49
CA GLU A 167 20.94 -16.48 11.86
C GLU A 167 21.07 -15.02 12.31
N SER A 168 21.85 -14.19 11.61
CA SER A 168 21.98 -12.74 11.87
C SER A 168 20.83 -11.92 11.27
N LEU A 169 20.03 -12.52 10.38
CA LEU A 169 18.90 -11.87 9.73
C LEU A 169 17.68 -11.85 10.65
N MET A 170 16.88 -10.80 10.51
CA MET A 170 15.62 -10.65 11.22
C MET A 170 14.44 -10.66 10.26
N THR A 171 13.32 -11.19 10.73
CA THR A 171 12.06 -11.15 9.99
C THR A 171 11.16 -10.10 10.63
N VAL A 172 10.75 -9.10 9.86
CA VAL A 172 9.97 -7.95 10.32
C VAL A 172 8.74 -7.76 9.44
N HIS A 173 7.72 -7.06 9.92
CA HIS A 173 6.61 -6.68 9.05
C HIS A 173 7.05 -5.66 8.00
N TYR A 174 6.49 -5.77 6.80
CA TYR A 174 6.73 -4.89 5.66
C TYR A 174 6.57 -3.41 6.03
N HIS A 175 5.53 -3.06 6.78
CA HIS A 175 5.29 -1.67 7.14
C HIS A 175 6.43 -1.05 7.96
N HIS A 176 7.15 -1.81 8.79
CA HIS A 176 8.31 -1.28 9.51
C HIS A 176 9.43 -0.86 8.55
N VAL A 177 9.64 -1.62 7.48
CA VAL A 177 10.57 -1.24 6.41
C VAL A 177 10.02 -0.04 5.64
N ALA A 178 8.74 -0.05 5.27
CA ALA A 178 8.12 1.04 4.52
C ALA A 178 8.21 2.39 5.26
N PHE A 179 8.00 2.40 6.57
CA PHE A 179 8.12 3.60 7.41
C PHE A 179 9.57 4.05 7.59
N THR A 180 10.50 3.11 7.75
CA THR A 180 11.91 3.43 8.05
C THR A 180 12.72 3.76 6.79
N ARG A 181 12.35 3.17 5.65
CA ARG A 181 13.08 3.22 4.38
C ARG A 181 12.20 3.74 3.24
N ALA A 182 11.74 4.98 3.40
CA ALA A 182 10.97 5.68 2.36
C ALA A 182 11.75 5.83 1.04
N ASP A 183 13.08 5.83 1.09
CA ASP A 183 13.99 5.92 -0.06
C ASP A 183 13.93 4.72 -1.01
N ILE A 184 13.54 3.53 -0.51
CA ILE A 184 13.40 2.31 -1.32
C ILE A 184 11.95 1.88 -1.53
N LEU A 185 10.99 2.52 -0.85
CA LEU A 185 9.58 2.10 -0.83
C LEU A 185 8.96 1.91 -2.22
N GLY A 186 9.36 2.75 -3.18
CA GLY A 186 8.91 2.66 -4.57
C GLY A 186 9.36 1.38 -5.29
N TYR A 187 10.44 0.75 -4.85
CA TYR A 187 11.02 -0.45 -5.47
C TYR A 187 10.46 -1.74 -4.86
N LEU A 188 9.79 -1.68 -3.71
CA LEU A 188 9.27 -2.86 -3.01
C LEU A 188 8.09 -3.54 -3.73
N ALA A 189 7.57 -2.97 -4.81
CA ALA A 189 6.55 -3.60 -5.66
C ALA A 189 7.12 -4.37 -6.85
N ILE A 190 8.44 -4.38 -7.05
CA ILE A 190 9.12 -5.18 -8.10
C ILE A 190 8.78 -6.66 -7.91
N PRO A 191 8.40 -7.40 -8.96
CA PRO A 191 7.86 -8.76 -8.83
C PRO A 191 8.91 -9.79 -8.42
N PHE A 192 8.44 -11.01 -8.09
CA PHE A 192 9.32 -12.15 -7.83
C PHE A 192 10.28 -12.44 -8.99
N GLY A 193 11.48 -12.94 -8.65
CA GLY A 193 12.55 -13.26 -9.60
C GLY A 193 13.36 -12.04 -10.05
N TYR A 194 13.32 -10.96 -9.28
CA TYR A 194 14.08 -9.75 -9.51
C TYR A 194 14.80 -9.32 -8.24
N ARG A 195 15.84 -8.52 -8.43
CA ARG A 195 16.55 -7.83 -7.38
C ARG A 195 16.74 -6.36 -7.72
N PHE A 196 16.99 -5.54 -6.70
CA PHE A 196 17.50 -4.20 -6.91
C PHE A 196 18.69 -3.94 -5.99
N LEU A 197 19.66 -3.22 -6.53
CA LEU A 197 20.88 -2.82 -5.82
C LEU A 197 20.83 -1.31 -5.62
N MET A 198 20.97 -0.88 -4.37
CA MET A 198 21.11 0.52 -4.00
C MET A 198 22.59 0.79 -3.67
N GLU A 199 23.21 1.68 -4.44
CA GLU A 199 24.57 2.17 -4.21
C GLU A 199 24.60 3.69 -4.27
N ASN A 200 25.06 4.35 -3.20
CA ASN A 200 25.15 5.81 -3.13
C ASN A 200 23.83 6.49 -3.54
N LYS A 201 22.69 5.95 -3.06
CA LYS A 201 21.32 6.40 -3.38
C LYS A 201 20.88 6.22 -4.84
N LYS A 202 21.66 5.55 -5.68
CA LYS A 202 21.24 5.13 -7.01
C LYS A 202 20.76 3.71 -6.94
N ILE A 203 19.61 3.44 -7.55
CA ILE A 203 19.02 2.11 -7.58
C ILE A 203 19.03 1.59 -9.01
N SER A 204 19.47 0.34 -9.16
CA SER A 204 19.37 -0.41 -10.41
C SER A 204 18.59 -1.69 -10.17
N VAL A 205 17.78 -2.10 -11.14
CA VAL A 205 16.96 -3.30 -11.07
C VAL A 205 17.45 -4.30 -12.11
N SER A 206 17.58 -5.56 -11.71
CA SER A 206 17.98 -6.66 -12.57
C SER A 206 17.17 -7.92 -12.27
N LYS A 207 17.14 -8.84 -13.23
CA LYS A 207 16.57 -10.16 -13.04
C LYS A 207 17.52 -10.99 -12.16
N ASP A 208 16.94 -11.73 -11.21
CA ASP A 208 17.63 -12.68 -10.34
C ASP A 208 18.07 -13.96 -11.08
#